data_AF-A0A543ISD8-F1
#
_entry.id   AF-A0A543ISD8-F1
#
_cell.length_a   1.000
_cell.length_b   1.000
_cell.length_c   1.000
_cell.angle_alpha   90.00
_cell.angle_beta   90.00
_cell.angle_gamma   90.00
#
_symmetry.space_group_name_H-M   'P 1'
#
loop_
_entity.id
_entity.type
_entity.pdbx_description
1 polymer ?
#
loop_
_entity_poly.entity_id
_entity_poly.type
_entity_poly.pdbx_seq_one_letter_code
_entity_poly.pdbx_strand_id
1 'polypeptide(L)'
;MAGLDPTYELHLRVAGQPHDLTLRCHGEPPSEGDLAGWMQDGRVVGLQVTQTSGQRPHTMMVNFGKVVFAWLRQCRTDQGRP
;
A
#
# COMPACT_ATOMS: atom_id res chain seq x y z
N MET A 1 -3.63 -17.57 14.05
CA MET A 1 -2.49 -16.70 13.68
C MET A 1 -3.06 -15.53 12.88
N ALA A 2 -3.47 -14.46 13.56
CA ALA A 2 -3.94 -13.24 12.92
C ALA A 2 -2.74 -12.30 12.78
N GLY A 3 -2.38 -11.87 11.57
CA GLY A 3 -1.34 -10.86 11.36
C GLY A 3 -0.36 -11.08 10.22
N LEU A 4 -0.56 -12.09 9.36
CA LEU A 4 0.27 -12.27 8.15
C LEU A 4 -0.46 -11.87 6.86
N ASP A 5 -1.78 -11.67 6.92
CA ASP A 5 -2.55 -11.33 5.75
C ASP A 5 -2.61 -9.81 5.57
N PRO A 6 -2.28 -9.30 4.37
CA PRO A 6 -2.40 -7.89 4.08
C PRO A 6 -3.84 -7.43 4.18
N THR A 7 -4.04 -6.23 4.69
CA THR A 7 -5.35 -5.63 4.96
C THR A 7 -5.85 -4.81 3.76
N TYR A 8 -4.94 -4.26 2.97
CA TYR A 8 -5.27 -3.50 1.76
C TYR A 8 -4.16 -3.60 0.70
N GLU A 9 -4.54 -3.32 -0.54
CA GLU A 9 -3.63 -3.09 -1.64
C GLU A 9 -3.54 -1.59 -1.91
N LEU A 10 -2.32 -1.08 -2.03
CA LEU A 10 -2.03 0.29 -2.46
C LEU A 10 -1.42 0.24 -3.85
N HIS A 11 -2.06 0.92 -4.79
CA HIS A 11 -1.66 0.98 -6.20
C HIS A 11 -1.09 2.37 -6.47
N LEU A 12 0.15 2.42 -6.95
CA LEU A 12 0.91 3.64 -7.13
C LEU A 12 1.45 3.72 -8.56
N ARG A 13 1.29 4.87 -9.21
CA ARG A 13 2.07 5.22 -10.40
C ARG A 13 3.17 6.18 -10.03
N VAL A 14 4.40 5.80 -10.32
CA VAL A 14 5.59 6.61 -10.06
C VAL A 14 6.06 7.27 -11.36
N ALA A 15 6.36 8.57 -11.30
CA ALA A 15 6.90 9.33 -12.43
C ALA A 15 8.19 8.68 -12.96
N GLY A 16 8.27 8.50 -14.27
CA GLY A 16 9.42 7.87 -14.93
C GLY A 16 9.48 6.34 -14.79
N GLN A 17 8.49 5.70 -14.14
CA GLN A 17 8.37 4.23 -14.15
C GLN A 17 7.30 3.75 -15.14
N PRO A 18 7.60 2.71 -15.94
CA PRO A 18 6.69 2.22 -16.97
C PRO A 18 5.47 1.46 -16.40
N HIS A 19 5.57 0.95 -15.17
CA HIS A 19 4.55 0.09 -14.57
C HIS A 19 4.01 0.67 -13.26
N ASP A 20 2.77 0.28 -12.94
CA ASP A 20 2.18 0.53 -11.62
C ASP A 20 2.84 -0.37 -10.58
N LEU A 21 3.08 0.19 -9.39
CA LEU A 21 3.53 -0.55 -8.23
C LEU A 21 2.31 -0.89 -7.37
N THR A 22 2.01 -2.18 -7.25
CA THR A 22 0.99 -2.68 -6.32
C THR A 22 1.67 -3.18 -5.05
N LEU A 23 1.30 -2.60 -3.91
CA LEU A 23 1.81 -2.95 -2.59
C LEU A 23 0.72 -3.63 -1.78
N ARG A 24 1.00 -4.80 -1.21
CA ARG A 24 0.11 -5.48 -0.26
C ARG A 24 0.50 -5.04 1.14
N CYS A 25 -0.30 -4.15 1.71
CA CYS A 25 0.01 -3.44 2.94
C CYS A 25 -0.71 -4.05 4.16
N HIS A 26 -0.14 -3.80 5.33
CA HIS A 26 -0.66 -4.24 6.63
C HIS A 26 -1.04 -3.05 7.49
N GLY A 27 -1.97 -3.28 8.43
CA GLY A 27 -2.45 -2.26 9.35
C GLY A 27 -3.68 -1.51 8.81
N GLU A 28 -3.88 -0.30 9.30
CA GLU A 28 -5.02 0.54 8.91
C GLU A 28 -4.76 1.19 7.55
N PRO A 29 -5.69 1.08 6.58
CA PRO A 29 -5.56 1.78 5.31
C PRO A 29 -5.58 3.30 5.53
N PRO A 30 -4.67 4.07 4.89
CA PRO A 30 -4.75 5.53 4.91
C PRO A 30 -6.03 6.01 4.23
N SER A 31 -6.54 7.17 4.64
CA SER A 31 -7.65 7.80 3.91
C SER A 31 -7.18 8.38 2.58
N GLU A 32 -8.11 8.69 1.69
CA GLU A 32 -7.80 9.42 0.45
C GLU A 32 -7.17 10.79 0.73
N GLY A 33 -7.59 11.45 1.81
CA GLY A 33 -7.02 12.72 2.27
C GLY A 33 -5.57 12.59 2.72
N ASP A 34 -5.23 11.49 3.41
CA ASP A 34 -3.85 11.22 3.80
C ASP A 34 -2.95 11.01 2.58
N LEU A 35 -3.40 10.20 1.61
CA LEU A 35 -2.68 9.97 0.36
C LEU A 35 -2.45 11.27 -0.43
N ALA A 36 -3.50 12.09 -0.56
CA ALA A 36 -3.41 13.39 -1.22
C ALA A 36 -2.40 14.30 -0.51
N GLY A 37 -2.45 14.38 0.82
CA GLY A 37 -1.49 15.14 1.62
C GLY A 37 -0.05 14.65 1.44
N TRP A 38 0.17 13.34 1.45
CA TRP A 38 1.53 12.78 1.24
C TRP A 38 2.09 13.10 -0.15
N MET A 39 1.25 13.07 -1.18
CA MET A 39 1.64 13.42 -2.55
C MET A 39 1.93 14.92 -2.68
N GLN A 40 1.07 15.78 -2.13
CA GLN A 40 1.22 17.23 -2.17
C GLN A 40 2.48 17.71 -1.44
N ASP A 41 2.73 17.14 -0.25
CA ASP A 41 3.89 17.49 0.58
C ASP A 41 5.18 16.78 0.12
N GLY A 42 5.09 15.84 -0.82
CA GLY A 42 6.21 15.02 -1.26
C GLY A 42 6.84 14.15 -0.17
N ARG A 43 6.02 13.64 0.75
CA ARG A 43 6.49 12.91 1.94
C ARG A 43 7.12 11.57 1.60
N VAL A 44 8.08 11.15 2.43
CA VAL A 44 8.54 9.77 2.48
C VAL A 44 7.82 9.05 3.61
N VAL A 45 7.07 7.99 3.27
CA VAL A 45 6.23 7.25 4.22
C VAL A 45 6.70 5.80 4.29
N GLY A 46 6.82 5.28 5.51
CA GLY A 46 7.10 3.87 5.76
C GLY A 46 5.81 3.05 5.79
N LEU A 47 5.68 2.09 4.90
CA LEU A 47 4.54 1.19 4.80
C LEU A 47 4.94 -0.23 5.22
N GLN A 48 4.16 -0.88 6.07
CA GLN A 48 4.33 -2.32 6.34
C GLN A 48 3.76 -3.11 5.17
N VAL A 49 4.58 -3.90 4.48
CA VAL A 49 4.18 -4.63 3.27
C VAL A 49 4.63 -6.08 3.27
N THR A 50 3.99 -6.89 2.43
CA THR A 50 4.50 -8.22 2.04
C THR A 50 4.59 -8.30 0.51
N GLN A 51 5.80 -8.48 -0.03
CA GLN A 51 6.02 -8.55 -1.49
C GLN A 51 5.63 -9.90 -2.09
N THR A 52 5.78 -11.00 -1.34
CA THR A 52 5.48 -12.36 -1.80
C THR A 52 4.77 -13.12 -0.70
N SER A 53 3.72 -13.86 -1.06
CA SER A 53 2.97 -14.71 -0.12
C SER A 53 3.92 -15.62 0.66
N GLY A 54 3.82 -15.62 1.99
CA GLY A 54 4.67 -16.42 2.90
C GLY A 54 5.92 -15.70 3.42
N GLN A 55 6.22 -14.49 2.94
CA GLN A 55 7.27 -13.63 3.52
C GLN A 55 6.73 -12.86 4.73
N ARG A 56 7.59 -12.63 5.74
CA ARG A 56 7.24 -11.77 6.87
C ARG A 56 7.03 -10.33 6.38
N PRO A 57 6.07 -9.58 6.96
CA PRO A 57 5.93 -8.17 6.69
C PRO A 57 7.23 -7.41 6.98
N HIS A 58 7.54 -6.42 6.15
CA HIS A 58 8.67 -5.51 6.35
C HIS A 58 8.30 -4.09 5.97
N THR A 59 9.05 -3.12 6.51
CA THR A 59 8.87 -1.70 6.20
C THR A 59 9.45 -1.40 4.81
N MET A 60 8.65 -0.80 3.94
CA MET A 60 9.10 -0.19 2.70
C MET A 60 8.93 1.33 2.76
N MET A 61 9.99 2.05 2.46
CA MET A 61 9.96 3.51 2.36
C MET A 61 9.53 3.92 0.95
N VAL A 62 8.45 4.70 0.85
CA VAL A 62 7.90 5.18 -0.42
C VAL A 62 7.98 6.70 -0.45
N ASN A 63 8.57 7.25 -1.51
CA ASN A 63 8.61 8.69 -1.75
C ASN A 63 7.38 9.13 -2.57
N PHE A 64 6.40 9.73 -1.90
CA PHE A 64 5.17 10.21 -2.52
C PHE A 64 5.35 11.46 -3.38
N GLY A 65 6.48 12.16 -3.28
CA GLY A 65 6.82 13.28 -4.20
C GLY A 65 7.13 12.84 -5.63
N LYS A 66 7.23 11.53 -5.87
CA LYS A 66 7.35 10.93 -7.21
C LYS A 66 6.09 10.19 -7.65
N VAL A 67 5.08 10.11 -6.81
CA VAL A 67 3.82 9.44 -7.14
C VAL A 67 2.93 10.42 -7.89
N VAL A 68 2.42 10.02 -9.06
CA VAL A 68 1.55 10.87 -9.90
C VAL A 68 0.07 10.53 -9.76
N PHE A 69 -0.24 9.28 -9.40
CA PHE A 69 -1.57 8.89 -8.93
C PHE A 69 -1.45 7.72 -7.95
N ALA A 70 -2.41 7.65 -7.02
CA ALA A 70 -2.53 6.57 -6.04
C ALA A 70 -3.99 6.22 -5.83
N TRP A 71 -4.26 4.94 -5.58
CA TRP A 71 -5.56 4.47 -5.10
C TRP A 71 -5.37 3.21 -4.25
N LEU A 72 -6.34 2.90 -3.41
CA LEU A 72 -6.29 1.72 -2.56
C LEU A 72 -7.52 0.85 -2.73
N ARG A 73 -7.38 -0.42 -2.37
CA ARG A 73 -8.46 -1.40 -2.33
C ARG A 73 -8.32 -2.23 -1.08
N GLN A 74 -9.41 -2.42 -0.32
CA GLN A 74 -9.39 -3.34 0.81
C GLN A 74 -9.22 -4.79 0.33
N CYS A 75 -8.31 -5.52 0.96
CA CYS A 75 -8.23 -6.96 0.79
C CYS A 75 -9.50 -7.55 1.44
N ARG A 76 -10.32 -8.25 0.64
CA ARG A 76 -11.43 -9.00 1.23
C ARG A 76 -10.82 -10.05 2.16
N THR A 77 -11.09 -9.93 3.45
CA THR A 77 -11.00 -11.09 4.33
C THR A 77 -12.03 -12.07 3.77
N ASP A 78 -11.58 -13.25 3.35
CA ASP A 78 -12.47 -14.34 2.93
C ASP A 78 -13.19 -14.85 4.19
N GLN A 79 -14.13 -14.05 4.70
CA GLN A 79 -15.07 -14.47 5.73
C GLN A 79 -16.25 -15.12 5.01
N GLY A 80 -16.17 -16.45 4.90
CA GLY A 80 -17.32 -17.32 4.70
C GLY A 80 -17.71 -17.55 3.25
N ARG A 81 -17.17 -18.63 2.67
CA ARG A 81 -17.96 -19.42 1.71
C ARG A 81 -18.74 -20.47 2.52
N PRO A 82 -20.08 -20.51 2.44
CA PRO A 82 -20.88 -21.56 3.07
C PRO A 82 -20.62 -22.94 2.46
#